data_AF-A0A7C1VL55-F1
#
_entry.id   AF-A0A7C1VL55-F1
#
_cell.length_a   1.000
_cell.length_b   1.000
_cell.length_c   1.000
_cell.angle_alpha   90.00
_cell.angle_beta   90.00
_cell.angle_gamma   90.00
#
_symmetry.space_group_name_H-M   'P 1'
#
loop_
_entity.id
_entity.type
_entity.pdbx_description
1 polymer ?
#
loop_
_entity_poly.entity_id
_entity_poly.type
_entity_poly.pdbx_seq_one_letter_code
_entity_poly.pdbx_strand_id
1 'polypeptide(L)'
;MNKSFYKLTISLVLIISALVIILILVVSSFTTIWLHTYKAFTKEKLVAQITVSEQFTDEDGFDTFNIVYSPVDDESALVRLLTNEGGSSGFEEKSEYMFLGDEFEVGGQVIKFNNWVTLLGFDTIYKVTKIEGDFTDVEQARNAPERSIEELNGGVDPQWKYLQENEENLDFLVDTVYGSSASKFILREEKIYRLYITEDGFILDELD
;
A
#
# COMPACT_ATOMS: atom_id res chain seq x y z
N MET A 1 21.10 35.94 58.71
CA MET A 1 20.68 34.92 57.71
C MET A 1 21.94 34.38 57.02
N ASN A 2 22.21 33.07 57.11
CA ASN A 2 23.54 32.50 56.80
C ASN A 2 23.77 32.37 55.28
N LYS A 3 24.85 32.93 54.73
CA LYS A 3 25.22 32.90 53.30
C LYS A 3 25.33 31.48 52.74
N SER A 4 25.61 30.50 53.61
CA SER A 4 25.62 29.07 53.28
C SER A 4 24.22 28.52 52.94
N PHE A 5 23.17 28.98 53.63
CA PHE A 5 21.80 28.52 53.42
C PHE A 5 21.24 28.96 52.06
N TYR A 6 21.53 30.19 51.64
CA TYR A 6 21.15 30.71 50.32
C TYR A 6 21.82 29.97 49.15
N LYS A 7 23.08 29.56 49.31
CA LYS A 7 23.77 28.78 48.27
C LYS A 7 23.14 27.40 48.10
N LEU A 8 22.73 26.77 49.20
CA LEU A 8 22.09 25.46 49.20
C LEU A 8 20.72 25.51 48.49
N THR A 9 19.89 26.51 48.78
CA THR A 9 18.57 26.65 48.16
C THR A 9 18.64 26.98 46.67
N ILE A 10 19.55 27.88 46.27
CA ILE A 10 19.78 28.18 44.85
C ILE A 10 20.28 26.93 44.10
N SER A 11 21.21 26.18 44.69
CA SER A 11 21.70 24.93 44.09
C SER A 11 20.58 23.90 43.94
N LEU A 12 19.71 23.76 44.94
CA LEU A 12 18.57 22.85 44.89
C LEU A 12 17.59 23.22 43.77
N VAL A 13 17.25 24.51 43.64
CA VAL A 13 16.34 25.01 42.59
C VAL A 13 16.93 24.78 41.20
N LEU A 14 18.23 25.01 41.03
CA LEU A 14 18.92 24.75 39.76
C LEU A 14 18.92 23.26 39.40
N ILE A 15 19.15 22.37 40.37
CA ILE A 15 19.09 20.92 40.15
C ILE A 15 17.68 20.49 39.75
N ILE A 16 16.65 20.96 40.46
CA ILE A 16 15.25 20.65 40.14
C ILE A 16 14.90 21.16 38.73
N SER A 17 15.26 22.39 38.39
CA SER A 17 15.03 22.96 37.07
C SER A 17 15.73 22.16 35.96
N ALA A 18 16.99 21.75 36.18
CA ALA A 18 17.72 20.92 35.25
C ALA A 18 17.06 19.54 35.06
N LEU A 19 16.61 18.91 36.15
CA LEU A 19 15.88 17.63 36.09
C LEU A 19 14.56 17.75 35.33
N VAL A 20 13.82 18.85 35.52
CA VAL A 20 12.59 19.12 34.78
C VAL A 20 12.88 19.30 33.28
N ILE A 21 13.93 20.03 32.92
CA ILE A 21 14.32 20.19 31.51
C ILE A 21 14.72 18.85 30.89
N ILE A 22 15.51 18.04 31.59
CA ILE A 22 15.90 16.70 31.12
C ILE A 22 14.65 15.83 30.94
N LEU A 23 13.72 15.85 31.90
CA LEU A 23 12.47 15.10 31.81
C LEU A 23 11.67 15.52 30.58
N ILE A 24 11.53 16.82 30.31
CA ILE A 24 10.83 17.33 29.13
C ILE A 24 11.51 16.86 27.84
N LEU A 25 12.85 16.90 27.78
CA LEU A 25 13.59 16.44 26.60
C LEU A 25 13.40 14.93 26.35
N VAL A 26 13.43 14.13 27.41
CA VAL A 26 13.21 12.68 27.31
C VAL A 26 11.78 12.39 26.85
N VAL A 27 10.78 13.04 27.44
CA VAL A 27 9.38 12.88 27.03
C VAL A 27 9.19 13.29 25.57
N SER A 28 9.71 14.46 25.18
CA SER A 28 9.63 14.95 23.79
C SER A 28 10.28 13.98 22.80
N SER A 29 11.50 13.53 23.08
CA SER A 29 12.20 12.56 22.24
C SER A 29 11.43 11.25 22.12
N PHE A 30 10.88 10.75 23.23
CA PHE A 30 10.07 9.54 23.24
C PHE A 30 8.81 9.70 22.38
N THR A 31 8.11 10.84 22.50
CA THR A 31 6.93 11.12 21.68
C THR A 31 7.26 11.19 20.18
N THR A 32 8.40 11.77 19.82
CA THR A 32 8.84 11.86 18.42
C THR A 32 9.16 10.49 17.84
N ILE A 33 9.89 9.65 18.57
CA ILE A 33 10.22 8.28 18.14
C ILE A 33 8.94 7.46 17.98
N TRP A 34 8.01 7.59 18.91
CA TRP A 34 6.74 6.87 18.87
C TRP A 34 5.88 7.31 17.68
N LEU A 35 5.78 8.62 17.43
CA LEU A 35 5.05 9.15 16.28
C LEU A 35 5.69 8.74 14.94
N HIS A 36 7.02 8.74 14.88
CA HIS A 36 7.75 8.28 13.70
C HIS A 36 7.47 6.80 13.42
N THR A 37 7.53 5.97 14.47
CA THR A 37 7.23 4.53 14.39
C THR A 37 5.80 4.31 13.90
N TYR A 38 4.82 5.00 14.48
CA TYR A 38 3.43 4.89 14.07
C TYR A 38 3.26 5.23 12.58
N LYS A 39 3.79 6.38 12.13
CA LYS A 39 3.69 6.80 10.73
C LYS A 39 4.38 5.85 9.76
N ALA A 40 5.48 5.24 10.16
CA ALA A 40 6.22 4.29 9.33
C ALA A 40 5.38 3.03 9.04
N PHE A 41 4.58 2.57 10.00
CA PHE A 41 3.80 1.33 9.87
C PHE A 41 2.33 1.52 9.46
N THR A 42 1.77 2.74 9.54
CA THR A 42 0.37 3.01 9.19
C THR A 42 0.21 3.88 7.94
N LYS A 43 1.22 3.89 7.07
CA LYS A 43 1.18 4.71 5.86
C LYS A 43 0.36 3.98 4.79
N GLU A 44 -0.57 4.70 4.21
CA GLU A 44 -1.36 4.26 3.07
C GLU A 44 -1.04 5.19 1.90
N LYS A 45 -0.65 4.63 0.76
CA LYS A 45 -0.39 5.40 -0.47
C LYS A 45 -1.46 5.07 -1.49
N LEU A 46 -2.12 6.09 -2.02
CA LEU A 46 -3.10 5.93 -3.11
C LEU A 46 -2.36 5.50 -4.38
N VAL A 47 -2.82 4.40 -4.98
CA VAL A 47 -2.21 3.78 -6.16
C VAL A 47 -3.07 3.98 -7.40
N ALA A 48 -4.38 3.75 -7.30
CA ALA A 48 -5.31 3.86 -8.41
C ALA A 48 -6.72 4.17 -7.93
N GLN A 49 -7.54 4.70 -8.81
CA GLN A 49 -8.98 4.76 -8.66
C GLN A 49 -9.63 3.77 -9.63
N ILE A 50 -10.61 3.03 -9.14
CA ILE A 50 -11.33 1.98 -9.88
C ILE A 50 -12.81 2.33 -9.83
N THR A 51 -13.41 2.63 -10.98
CA THR A 51 -14.86 2.79 -11.08
C THR A 51 -15.45 1.51 -11.63
N VAL A 52 -16.45 0.98 -10.93
CA VAL A 52 -17.12 -0.27 -11.25
C VAL A 52 -18.56 0.05 -11.59
N SER A 53 -19.02 -0.37 -12.77
CA SER A 53 -20.40 -0.18 -13.20
C SER A 53 -21.37 -1.07 -12.42
N GLU A 54 -22.67 -0.82 -12.57
CA GLU A 54 -23.68 -1.79 -12.19
C GLU A 54 -23.50 -3.11 -12.96
N GLN A 55 -23.80 -4.22 -12.28
CA GLN A 55 -23.80 -5.56 -12.86
C GLN A 55 -24.99 -5.73 -13.82
N PHE A 56 -24.74 -6.30 -14.99
CA PHE A 56 -25.78 -6.69 -15.95
C PHE A 56 -25.55 -8.13 -16.42
N THR A 57 -26.63 -8.82 -16.74
CA THR A 57 -26.55 -10.20 -17.26
C THR A 57 -26.47 -10.16 -18.78
N ASP A 58 -25.45 -10.78 -19.34
CA ASP A 58 -25.22 -10.88 -20.79
C ASP A 58 -26.18 -11.87 -21.48
N GLU A 59 -26.22 -11.87 -22.81
CA GLU A 59 -27.03 -12.79 -23.63
C GLU A 59 -26.74 -14.27 -23.32
N ASP A 60 -25.51 -14.58 -22.91
CA ASP A 60 -25.07 -15.91 -22.50
C ASP A 60 -25.45 -16.27 -21.05
N GLY A 61 -26.11 -15.36 -20.32
CA GLY A 61 -26.62 -15.60 -18.96
C GLY A 61 -25.58 -15.47 -17.86
N PHE A 62 -24.39 -14.94 -18.15
CA PHE A 62 -23.36 -14.63 -17.18
C PHE A 62 -23.53 -13.20 -16.67
N ASP A 63 -23.19 -12.99 -15.41
CA ASP A 63 -23.11 -11.64 -14.87
C ASP A 63 -21.83 -10.96 -15.33
N THR A 64 -21.96 -9.72 -15.77
CA THR A 64 -20.92 -8.91 -16.42
C THR A 64 -20.92 -7.52 -15.83
N PHE A 65 -19.76 -6.88 -15.81
CA PHE A 65 -19.60 -5.51 -15.36
C PHE A 65 -18.42 -4.85 -16.08
N ASN A 66 -18.43 -3.52 -16.12
CA ASN A 66 -17.34 -2.72 -16.66
C ASN A 66 -16.53 -2.09 -15.53
N ILE A 67 -15.21 -2.05 -15.71
CA ILE A 67 -14.29 -1.34 -14.83
C ILE A 67 -13.54 -0.29 -15.60
N VAL A 68 -13.51 0.92 -15.06
CA VAL A 68 -12.59 1.98 -15.47
C VAL A 68 -11.45 2.06 -14.45
N TYR A 69 -10.25 1.69 -14.88
CA TYR A 69 -9.03 1.78 -14.09
C TYR A 69 -8.30 3.09 -14.40
N SER A 70 -7.99 3.86 -13.35
CA SER A 70 -7.27 5.13 -13.43
C SER A 70 -6.07 5.11 -12.48
N PRO A 71 -4.84 4.86 -12.98
CA PRO A 71 -3.64 4.86 -12.14
C PRO A 71 -3.29 6.28 -11.67
N VAL A 72 -2.73 6.38 -10.46
CA VAL A 72 -2.22 7.65 -9.89
C VAL A 72 -0.72 7.81 -10.12
N ASP A 73 0.01 6.70 -10.23
CA ASP A 73 1.46 6.62 -10.42
C ASP A 73 1.70 5.39 -11.30
N ASP A 74 2.16 5.58 -12.54
CA ASP A 74 2.66 4.49 -13.38
C ASP A 74 4.19 4.42 -13.28
N GLU A 75 4.73 3.24 -13.53
CA GLU A 75 6.07 2.74 -13.31
C GLU A 75 6.28 2.08 -11.95
N SER A 76 6.55 0.78 -12.05
CA SER A 76 7.15 -0.06 -11.00
C SER A 76 8.14 0.74 -10.19
N ALA A 77 7.87 0.91 -8.89
CA ALA A 77 8.74 1.69 -8.02
C ALA A 77 10.17 1.11 -7.98
N LEU A 78 10.35 -0.19 -8.28
CA LEU A 78 11.67 -0.80 -8.53
C LEU A 78 12.37 -0.22 -9.75
N VAL A 79 11.66 -0.09 -10.88
CA VAL A 79 12.25 0.44 -12.11
C VAL A 79 12.74 1.86 -11.85
N ARG A 80 11.93 2.71 -11.21
CA ARG A 80 12.33 4.07 -10.82
C ARG A 80 13.58 4.11 -9.93
N LEU A 81 13.67 3.19 -8.96
CA LEU A 81 14.85 3.07 -8.10
C LEU A 81 16.11 2.62 -8.86
N LEU A 82 15.95 1.80 -9.91
CA LEU A 82 17.07 1.20 -10.65
C LEU A 82 17.52 2.05 -11.86
N THR A 83 16.59 2.75 -12.53
CA THR A 83 16.86 3.46 -13.79
C THR A 83 17.07 4.96 -13.60
N ASN A 84 16.73 5.53 -12.44
CA ASN A 84 16.83 6.97 -12.15
C ASN A 84 16.09 7.84 -13.20
N GLU A 85 15.06 7.27 -13.83
CA GLU A 85 14.13 7.99 -14.69
C GLU A 85 12.94 8.43 -13.83
N GLY A 86 12.66 9.73 -13.86
CA GLY A 86 11.58 10.32 -13.08
C GLY A 86 10.24 10.00 -13.73
N GLY A 87 9.53 9.03 -13.16
CA GLY A 87 8.16 8.68 -13.56
C GLY A 87 7.26 9.91 -13.67
N SER A 88 6.54 9.98 -14.78
CA SER A 88 5.61 11.05 -15.12
C SER A 88 4.49 11.12 -14.08
N SER A 89 4.47 12.17 -13.27
CA SER A 89 3.38 12.43 -12.32
C SER A 89 2.17 12.98 -13.08
N GLY A 90 1.34 12.09 -13.59
CA GLY A 90 0.05 12.40 -14.19
C GLY A 90 -0.83 11.16 -14.15
N PHE A 91 -2.13 11.33 -13.92
CA PHE A 91 -3.09 10.25 -14.16
C PHE A 91 -2.93 9.81 -15.62
N GLU A 92 -2.29 8.67 -15.85
CA GLU A 92 -2.16 8.12 -17.19
C GLU A 92 -3.47 7.47 -17.65
N GLU A 93 -3.49 7.12 -18.93
CA GLU A 93 -4.65 6.78 -19.74
C GLU A 93 -5.66 5.87 -19.01
N LYS A 94 -6.88 6.38 -18.83
CA LYS A 94 -7.98 5.59 -18.26
C LYS A 94 -8.25 4.43 -19.20
N SER A 95 -8.14 3.21 -18.68
CA SER A 95 -8.47 2.00 -19.42
C SER A 95 -9.81 1.47 -18.93
N GLU A 96 -10.64 1.08 -19.89
CA GLU A 96 -11.95 0.48 -19.64
C GLU A 96 -11.88 -0.99 -20.04
N TYR A 97 -12.34 -1.84 -19.12
CA TYR A 97 -12.33 -3.29 -19.27
C TYR A 97 -13.71 -3.85 -18.94
N MET A 98 -14.06 -4.95 -19.59
CA MET A 98 -15.29 -5.68 -19.33
C MET A 98 -14.94 -7.04 -18.74
N PHE A 99 -15.53 -7.36 -17.59
CA PHE A 99 -15.25 -8.60 -16.87
C PHE A 99 -16.54 -9.36 -16.60
N LEU A 100 -16.42 -10.70 -16.58
CA LEU A 100 -17.45 -11.60 -16.11
C LEU A 100 -17.26 -11.85 -14.61
N GLY A 101 -18.35 -11.96 -13.86
CA GLY A 101 -18.32 -12.28 -12.44
C GLY A 101 -19.29 -11.48 -11.58
N ASP A 102 -19.24 -11.79 -10.28
CA ASP A 102 -19.90 -11.04 -9.21
C ASP A 102 -18.89 -10.42 -8.22
N GLU A 103 -17.60 -10.57 -8.49
CA GLU A 103 -16.48 -9.97 -7.77
C GLU A 103 -15.42 -9.47 -8.77
N PHE A 104 -14.68 -8.44 -8.37
CA PHE A 104 -13.44 -8.08 -9.05
C PHE A 104 -12.26 -8.13 -8.10
N GLU A 105 -11.09 -8.49 -8.62
CA GLU A 105 -9.83 -8.52 -7.91
C GLU A 105 -8.80 -7.64 -8.65
N VAL A 106 -8.11 -6.78 -7.91
CA VAL A 106 -6.91 -6.08 -8.42
C VAL A 106 -5.69 -6.61 -7.69
N GLY A 107 -4.66 -6.98 -8.46
CA GLY A 107 -3.50 -7.70 -7.94
C GLY A 107 -2.17 -7.16 -8.47
N GLY A 108 -1.12 -7.44 -7.71
CA GLY A 108 0.21 -6.96 -8.01
C GLY A 108 1.31 -7.67 -7.20
N GLN A 109 2.54 -7.22 -7.43
CA GLN A 109 3.72 -7.68 -6.70
C GLN A 109 4.12 -6.64 -5.66
N VAL A 110 4.58 -7.12 -4.50
CA VAL A 110 4.95 -6.30 -3.34
C VAL A 110 6.27 -6.80 -2.76
N ILE A 111 7.18 -5.87 -2.45
CA ILE A 111 8.36 -6.10 -1.61
C ILE A 111 8.13 -5.43 -0.28
N LYS A 112 8.02 -6.25 0.76
CA LYS A 112 8.00 -5.80 2.15
C LYS A 112 9.42 -5.75 2.67
N PHE A 113 9.80 -4.61 3.22
CA PHE A 113 11.07 -4.47 3.91
C PHE A 113 10.97 -4.91 5.36
N ASN A 114 12.11 -5.30 5.93
CA ASN A 114 12.22 -5.53 7.36
C ASN A 114 11.82 -4.28 8.15
N ASN A 115 11.17 -4.48 9.31
CA ASN A 115 10.70 -3.38 10.16
C ASN A 115 11.76 -2.31 10.45
N TRP A 116 13.03 -2.70 10.60
CA TRP A 116 14.10 -1.74 10.87
C TRP A 116 14.43 -0.87 9.65
N VAL A 117 14.25 -1.37 8.43
CA VAL A 117 14.41 -0.63 7.17
C VAL A 117 13.23 0.33 6.97
N THR A 118 12.00 -0.12 7.24
CA THR A 118 10.81 0.76 7.26
C THR A 118 10.99 1.90 8.27
N LEU A 119 11.56 1.62 9.45
CA LEU A 119 11.89 2.66 10.45
C LEU A 119 12.96 3.65 9.99
N LEU A 120 13.76 3.34 8.98
CA LEU A 120 14.69 4.28 8.34
C LEU A 120 14.01 5.11 7.24
N GLY A 121 12.72 4.89 6.98
CA GLY A 121 11.91 5.65 6.02
C GLY A 121 11.80 5.02 4.64
N PHE A 122 12.16 3.75 4.48
CA PHE A 122 11.95 3.02 3.23
C PHE A 122 10.53 2.43 3.22
N ASP A 123 9.71 2.90 2.29
CA ASP A 123 8.36 2.38 2.11
C ASP A 123 8.38 1.08 1.31
N THR A 124 7.34 0.28 1.49
CA THR A 124 7.03 -0.89 0.65
C THR A 124 7.05 -0.55 -0.85
N ILE A 125 7.69 -1.43 -1.63
CA ILE A 125 7.77 -1.28 -3.08
C ILE A 125 6.70 -2.16 -3.72
N TYR A 126 6.01 -1.65 -4.74
CA TYR A 126 4.91 -2.37 -5.38
C TYR A 126 4.88 -2.15 -6.90
N LYS A 127 4.16 -3.05 -7.56
CA LYS A 127 3.69 -2.90 -8.94
C LYS A 127 2.30 -3.55 -9.06
N VAL A 128 1.30 -2.79 -9.50
CA VAL A 128 -0.01 -3.38 -9.89
C VAL A 128 0.18 -4.05 -11.25
N THR A 129 -0.24 -5.30 -11.39
CA THR A 129 0.08 -6.10 -12.59
C THR A 129 -1.14 -6.68 -13.28
N LYS A 130 -2.27 -6.80 -12.57
CA LYS A 130 -3.49 -7.38 -13.14
C LYS A 130 -4.74 -6.81 -12.47
N ILE A 131 -5.83 -6.86 -13.22
CA ILE A 131 -7.19 -6.76 -12.71
C ILE A 131 -8.01 -7.87 -13.35
N GLU A 132 -8.87 -8.53 -12.57
CA GLU A 132 -9.69 -9.63 -13.04
C GLU A 132 -11.10 -9.58 -12.45
N GLY A 133 -12.05 -10.15 -13.18
CA GLY A 133 -13.34 -10.56 -12.66
C GLY A 133 -13.26 -11.98 -12.13
N ASP A 134 -13.92 -12.21 -11.00
CA ASP A 134 -14.03 -13.51 -10.36
C ASP A 134 -15.49 -13.83 -10.00
N PHE A 135 -15.74 -15.10 -9.73
CA PHE A 135 -17.03 -15.61 -9.33
C PHE A 135 -16.96 -16.18 -7.91
N THR A 136 -17.86 -15.73 -7.06
CA THR A 136 -18.05 -16.27 -5.71
C THR A 136 -18.49 -17.74 -5.77
N ASP A 137 -19.25 -18.12 -6.80
CA ASP A 137 -19.70 -19.48 -7.04
C ASP A 137 -18.69 -20.25 -7.91
N VAL A 138 -18.15 -21.34 -7.35
CA VAL A 138 -17.13 -22.18 -8.00
C VAL A 138 -17.66 -22.88 -9.25
N GLU A 139 -18.95 -23.23 -9.31
CA GLU A 139 -19.53 -23.86 -10.48
C GLU A 139 -19.72 -22.83 -11.60
N GLN A 140 -20.08 -21.59 -11.27
CA GLN A 140 -20.07 -20.50 -12.25
C GLN A 140 -18.65 -20.24 -12.79
N ALA A 141 -17.65 -20.13 -11.90
CA ALA A 141 -16.24 -19.98 -12.28
C ALA A 141 -15.76 -21.10 -13.22
N ARG A 142 -16.18 -22.34 -12.96
CA ARG A 142 -15.80 -23.52 -13.75
C ARG A 142 -16.43 -23.53 -15.14
N ASN A 143 -17.65 -23.01 -15.25
CA ASN A 143 -18.43 -23.01 -16.48
C ASN A 143 -18.28 -21.70 -17.28
N ALA A 144 -17.57 -20.70 -16.74
CA ALA A 144 -17.26 -19.47 -17.43
C ALA A 144 -16.52 -19.77 -18.75
N PRO A 145 -16.89 -19.10 -19.86
CA PRO A 145 -16.35 -19.37 -21.18
C PRO A 145 -14.85 -19.06 -21.26
N GLU A 146 -14.41 -17.97 -20.62
CA GLU A 146 -13.03 -17.50 -20.59
C GLU A 146 -12.70 -16.86 -19.24
N ARG A 147 -11.42 -16.77 -18.89
CA ARG A 147 -10.97 -16.01 -17.71
C ARG A 147 -10.99 -14.53 -18.03
N SER A 148 -11.72 -13.76 -17.24
CA SER A 148 -11.83 -12.31 -17.34
C SER A 148 -10.66 -11.64 -16.61
N ILE A 149 -9.47 -11.65 -17.20
CA ILE A 149 -8.25 -11.04 -16.63
C ILE A 149 -7.59 -10.11 -17.64
N GLU A 150 -7.19 -8.93 -17.18
CA GLU A 150 -6.49 -7.94 -17.98
C GLU A 150 -5.15 -7.57 -17.33
N GLU A 151 -4.13 -7.42 -18.17
CA GLU A 151 -2.78 -7.06 -17.75
C GLU A 151 -2.69 -5.55 -17.52
N LEU A 152 -2.16 -5.15 -16.37
CA LEU A 152 -1.90 -3.76 -16.02
C LEU A 152 -0.39 -3.49 -15.96
N ASN A 153 0.02 -2.31 -16.41
CA ASN A 153 1.40 -1.81 -16.33
C ASN A 153 2.46 -2.78 -16.91
N GLY A 154 2.11 -3.54 -17.96
CA GLY A 154 3.00 -4.53 -18.58
C GLY A 154 3.26 -5.79 -17.74
N GLY A 155 2.39 -6.10 -16.77
CA GLY A 155 2.42 -7.34 -16.02
C GLY A 155 3.61 -7.46 -15.05
N VAL A 156 4.02 -8.70 -14.78
CA VAL A 156 5.13 -8.99 -13.85
C VAL A 156 6.47 -8.90 -14.59
N ASP A 157 7.33 -7.94 -14.19
CA ASP A 157 8.66 -7.81 -14.79
C ASP A 157 9.61 -8.96 -14.38
N PRO A 158 10.59 -9.34 -15.22
CA PRO A 158 11.59 -10.35 -14.87
C PRO A 158 12.36 -10.07 -13.57
N GLN A 159 12.55 -8.79 -13.22
CA GLN A 159 13.22 -8.36 -11.99
C GLN A 159 12.45 -8.82 -10.74
N TRP A 160 11.12 -8.81 -10.76
CA TRP A 160 10.30 -9.28 -9.66
C TRP A 160 10.48 -10.78 -9.42
N LYS A 161 10.46 -11.56 -10.51
CA LYS A 161 10.72 -13.00 -10.45
C LYS A 161 12.13 -13.30 -9.93
N TYR A 162 13.14 -12.56 -10.40
CA TYR A 162 14.50 -12.70 -9.91
C TYR A 162 14.61 -12.41 -8.41
N LEU A 163 13.96 -11.34 -7.92
CA LEU A 163 13.97 -10.99 -6.49
C LEU A 163 13.29 -12.06 -5.64
N GLN A 164 12.16 -12.61 -6.10
CA GLN A 164 11.48 -13.69 -5.42
C GLN A 164 12.30 -14.98 -5.39
N GLU A 165 12.97 -15.35 -6.50
CA GLU A 165 13.86 -16.51 -6.56
C GLU A 165 15.12 -16.36 -5.70
N ASN A 166 15.50 -15.12 -5.36
CA ASN A 166 16.73 -14.80 -4.62
C ASN A 166 16.44 -14.08 -3.30
N GLU A 167 15.23 -14.19 -2.76
CA GLU A 167 14.77 -13.50 -1.54
C GLU A 167 15.69 -13.81 -0.35
N GLU A 168 16.15 -15.05 -0.21
CA GLU A 168 17.07 -15.48 0.85
C GLU A 168 18.40 -14.72 0.86
N ASN A 169 18.86 -14.21 -0.30
CA ASN A 169 20.10 -13.44 -0.39
C ASN A 169 19.93 -11.98 0.07
N LEU A 170 18.68 -11.53 0.23
CA LEU A 170 18.30 -10.16 0.56
C LEU A 170 17.62 -10.05 1.93
N ASP A 171 17.58 -11.14 2.69
CA ASP A 171 16.91 -11.30 4.00
C ASP A 171 17.29 -10.22 5.03
N PHE A 172 18.48 -9.63 4.90
CA PHE A 172 18.92 -8.55 5.77
C PHE A 172 18.10 -7.27 5.58
N LEU A 173 17.63 -6.97 4.36
CA LEU A 173 16.81 -5.78 4.06
C LEU A 173 15.34 -6.12 3.80
N VAL A 174 15.10 -7.16 3.02
CA VAL A 174 13.78 -7.57 2.54
C VAL A 174 13.23 -8.61 3.51
N ASP A 175 12.02 -8.37 4.01
CA ASP A 175 11.28 -9.34 4.79
C ASP A 175 10.67 -10.39 3.86
N THR A 176 9.99 -9.95 2.80
CA THR A 176 9.44 -10.86 1.80
C THR A 176 9.09 -10.24 0.44
N VAL A 177 9.08 -11.06 -0.62
CA VAL A 177 8.60 -10.73 -1.97
C VAL A 177 7.39 -11.60 -2.31
N TYR A 178 6.22 -10.98 -2.44
CA TYR A 178 4.95 -11.72 -2.57
C TYR A 178 3.95 -11.03 -3.49
N GLY A 179 2.97 -11.81 -3.95
CA GLY A 179 1.79 -11.31 -4.62
C GLY A 179 0.76 -10.84 -3.61
N SER A 180 0.21 -9.65 -3.82
CA SER A 180 -0.89 -9.11 -3.02
C SER A 180 -2.06 -8.78 -3.95
N SER A 181 -3.27 -8.98 -3.45
CA SER A 181 -4.49 -8.60 -4.16
C SER A 181 -5.57 -8.13 -3.19
N ALA A 182 -6.48 -7.32 -3.72
CA ALA A 182 -7.64 -6.82 -3.02
C ALA A 182 -8.87 -6.99 -3.90
N SER A 183 -9.97 -7.46 -3.31
CA SER A 183 -11.18 -7.78 -4.04
C SER A 183 -12.44 -7.19 -3.37
N LYS A 184 -13.48 -7.00 -4.17
CA LYS A 184 -14.80 -6.53 -3.73
C LYS A 184 -15.90 -7.11 -4.61
N PHE A 185 -17.03 -7.42 -3.98
CA PHE A 185 -18.25 -7.78 -4.69
C PHE A 185 -18.78 -6.62 -5.53
N ILE A 186 -19.36 -6.96 -6.67
CA ILE A 186 -20.08 -6.03 -7.52
C ILE A 186 -21.44 -5.75 -6.90
N LEU A 187 -21.79 -4.48 -6.83
CA LEU A 187 -23.08 -4.04 -6.29
C LEU A 187 -24.03 -3.67 -7.44
N ARG A 188 -25.32 -3.53 -7.13
CA ARG A 188 -26.36 -3.15 -8.10
C ARG A 188 -26.37 -1.66 -8.45
N GLU A 189 -25.31 -0.95 -8.11
CA GLU A 189 -25.13 0.47 -8.38
C GLU A 189 -23.67 0.71 -8.71
N GLU A 190 -23.40 1.77 -9.47
CA GLU A 190 -22.04 2.18 -9.77
C GLU A 190 -21.31 2.55 -8.48
N LYS A 191 -20.09 2.03 -8.32
CA LYS A 191 -19.24 2.28 -7.17
C LYS A 191 -17.85 2.73 -7.59
N ILE A 192 -17.27 3.61 -6.79
CA ILE A 192 -15.91 4.08 -6.97
C ILE A 192 -15.08 3.57 -5.79
N TYR A 193 -13.99 2.88 -6.10
CA TYR A 193 -13.03 2.40 -5.13
C TYR A 193 -11.67 3.09 -5.31
N ARG A 194 -10.98 3.28 -4.20
CA ARG A 194 -9.58 3.69 -4.17
C ARG A 194 -8.72 2.50 -3.78
N LEU A 195 -7.75 2.18 -4.63
CA LEU A 195 -6.72 1.19 -4.36
C LEU A 195 -5.58 1.88 -3.61
N TYR A 196 -5.31 1.41 -2.39
CA TYR A 196 -4.15 1.82 -1.62
C TYR A 196 -3.15 0.66 -1.50
N ILE A 197 -1.87 1.02 -1.37
CA ILE A 197 -0.82 0.12 -0.89
C ILE A 197 -0.49 0.48 0.55
N THR A 198 -0.41 -0.54 1.39
CA THR A 198 0.04 -0.48 2.79
C THR A 198 1.33 -1.27 2.95
N GLU A 199 1.90 -1.28 4.16
CA GLU A 199 3.06 -2.14 4.48
C GLU A 199 2.78 -3.64 4.32
N ASP A 200 1.51 -4.06 4.37
CA ASP A 200 1.10 -5.46 4.28
C ASP A 200 0.41 -5.81 2.95
N GLY A 201 0.32 -4.86 2.01
CA GLY A 201 -0.22 -5.10 0.68
C GLY A 201 -1.38 -4.18 0.30
N PHE A 202 -2.10 -4.57 -0.75
CA PHE A 202 -3.16 -3.78 -1.36
C PHE A 202 -4.46 -3.83 -0.55
N ILE A 203 -5.17 -2.70 -0.51
CA ILE A 203 -6.50 -2.60 0.06
C ILE A 203 -7.40 -1.74 -0.84
N LEU A 204 -8.69 -2.04 -0.85
CA LEU A 204 -9.72 -1.27 -1.55
C LEU A 204 -10.63 -0.58 -0.54
N ASP A 205 -10.74 0.73 -0.69
CA ASP A 205 -11.63 1.61 0.08
C ASP A 205 -12.74 2.16 -0.82
N GLU A 206 -13.98 2.12 -0.35
CA GLU A 206 -15.12 2.66 -1.10
C GLU A 206 -15.16 4.19 -0.95
N LEU A 207 -15.42 4.89 -2.05
CA LEU A 207 -15.67 6.32 -2.02
C LEU A 207 -17.15 6.57 -1.72
N ASP A 208 -17.45 7.10 -0.52
CA ASP A 208 -18.77 7.61 -0.13
C ASP A 208 -19.27 8.77 -1.03
#